data_AF-A0A099KH80-F1
#
_entry.id   AF-A0A099KH80-F1
#
_cell.length_a   1.000
_cell.length_b   1.000
_cell.length_c   1.000
_cell.angle_alpha   90.00
_cell.angle_beta   90.00
_cell.angle_gamma   90.00
#
_symmetry.space_group_name_H-M   'P 1'
#
loop_
_entity.id
_entity.type
_entity.pdbx_description
1 polymer ?
#
loop_
_entity_poly.entity_id
_entity_poly.type
_entity_poly.pdbx_seq_one_letter_code
_entity_poly.pdbx_strand_id
1 'polypeptide(L)'
;MSKVIQVLETMASDASLINEENISTFLTTTEINAEQQRAITAKSAGQLAETIADLPELMAFSQVLPADEDAPIEDEQEDDNSASSKLLASSF
;
A
#
# COMPACT_ATOMS: atom_id res chain seq x y z
N MET A 1 13.79 -1.44 -15.53
CA MET A 1 12.46 -1.51 -14.90
C MET A 1 11.79 -2.79 -15.39
N SER A 2 11.29 -3.64 -14.50
CA SER A 2 10.66 -4.91 -14.91
C SER A 2 9.40 -4.63 -15.72
N LYS A 3 9.20 -5.36 -16.83
CA LYS A 3 8.01 -5.22 -17.69
C LYS A 3 6.72 -5.51 -16.92
N VAL A 4 6.74 -6.51 -16.03
CA VAL A 4 5.62 -6.83 -15.15
C VAL A 4 5.27 -5.66 -14.23
N ILE A 5 6.27 -4.96 -13.68
CA ILE A 5 6.03 -3.79 -12.82
C ILE A 5 5.37 -2.65 -13.62
N GLN A 6 5.83 -2.38 -14.85
CA GLN A 6 5.22 -1.35 -15.72
C GLN A 6 3.76 -1.67 -16.06
N VAL A 7 3.46 -2.95 -16.32
CA VAL A 7 2.10 -3.43 -16.55
C VAL A 7 1.22 -3.18 -15.32
N LEU A 8 1.69 -3.58 -14.14
CA LEU A 8 0.95 -3.40 -12.88
C LEU A 8 0.77 -1.92 -12.51
N GLU A 9 1.78 -1.09 -12.72
CA GLU A 9 1.71 0.37 -12.55
C GLU A 9 0.67 0.98 -13.49
N THR A 10 0.66 0.59 -14.76
CA THR A 10 -0.33 1.04 -15.73
C THR A 10 -1.74 0.63 -15.31
N MET A 11 -1.92 -0.62 -14.86
CA MET A 11 -3.22 -1.09 -14.35
C MET A 11 -3.67 -0.33 -13.09
N ALA A 12 -2.75 0.08 -12.23
CA ALA A 12 -3.06 0.84 -11.02
C ALA A 12 -3.35 2.33 -11.30
N SER A 13 -2.80 2.88 -12.39
CA SER A 13 -2.91 4.30 -12.75
C SER A 13 -3.96 4.60 -13.82
N ASP A 14 -4.31 3.64 -14.67
CA ASP A 14 -5.28 3.79 -15.74
C ASP A 14 -6.69 3.35 -15.29
N ALA A 15 -7.55 4.33 -15.04
CA ALA A 15 -8.93 4.12 -14.64
C ALA A 15 -9.81 3.48 -15.74
N SER A 16 -9.31 3.22 -16.95
CA SER A 16 -10.02 2.43 -17.97
C SER A 16 -9.82 0.93 -17.79
N LEU A 17 -8.78 0.49 -17.05
CA LEU A 17 -8.41 -0.91 -16.84
C LEU A 17 -9.06 -1.53 -15.59
N ILE A 18 -10.37 -1.30 -15.42
CA ILE A 18 -11.14 -1.74 -14.23
C ILE A 18 -11.86 -3.07 -14.44
N ASN A 19 -12.26 -3.38 -15.67
CA ASN A 19 -13.01 -4.58 -16.00
C ASN A 19 -12.10 -5.65 -16.65
N GLU A 20 -12.53 -6.91 -16.58
CA GLU A 20 -11.72 -8.04 -17.05
C GLU A 20 -11.47 -8.03 -18.56
N GLU A 21 -12.39 -7.51 -19.36
CA GLU A 21 -12.26 -7.45 -20.83
C GLU A 21 -11.14 -6.47 -21.24
N ASN A 22 -11.16 -5.26 -20.67
CA ASN A 22 -10.15 -4.25 -20.90
C ASN A 22 -8.78 -4.70 -20.39
N ILE A 23 -8.74 -5.33 -19.21
CA ILE A 23 -7.50 -5.91 -18.67
C ILE A 23 -6.98 -7.01 -19.58
N SER A 24 -7.83 -7.95 -20.01
CA SER A 24 -7.41 -9.06 -20.89
C SER A 24 -6.85 -8.53 -22.22
N THR A 25 -7.58 -7.60 -22.84
CA THR A 25 -7.13 -6.94 -24.08
C THR A 25 -5.80 -6.23 -23.87
N PHE A 26 -5.66 -5.45 -22.80
CA PHE A 26 -4.42 -4.78 -22.45
C PHE A 26 -3.26 -5.78 -22.30
N LEU A 27 -3.44 -6.84 -21.52
CA LEU A 27 -2.39 -7.84 -21.27
C LEU A 27 -1.92 -8.52 -22.56
N THR A 28 -2.78 -8.75 -23.56
CA THR A 28 -2.36 -9.31 -24.86
C THR A 28 -1.42 -8.39 -25.65
N THR A 29 -1.42 -7.09 -25.38
CA THR A 29 -0.55 -6.10 -26.05
C THR A 29 0.78 -5.88 -25.33
N THR A 30 0.94 -6.46 -24.14
CA THR A 30 2.12 -6.26 -23.29
C THR A 30 3.20 -7.32 -23.54
N GLU A 31 4.46 -6.92 -23.38
CA GLU A 31 5.63 -7.81 -23.55
C GLU A 31 5.94 -8.62 -22.28
N ILE A 32 4.93 -9.27 -21.71
CA ILE A 32 5.07 -10.22 -20.59
C ILE A 32 4.70 -11.63 -21.06
N ASN A 33 5.20 -12.66 -20.38
CA ASN A 33 4.97 -14.03 -20.82
C ASN A 33 3.55 -14.53 -20.46
N ALA A 34 3.15 -15.66 -21.04
CA ALA A 34 1.81 -16.23 -20.84
C ALA A 34 1.53 -16.62 -19.38
N GLU A 35 2.54 -17.05 -18.62
CA GLU A 35 2.39 -17.41 -17.20
C GLU A 35 2.12 -16.16 -16.35
N GLN A 36 2.81 -15.06 -16.63
CA GLN A 36 2.60 -13.75 -16.02
C GLN A 36 1.21 -13.21 -16.36
N GLN A 37 0.78 -13.28 -17.63
CA GLN A 37 -0.58 -12.88 -18.03
C GLN A 37 -1.64 -13.68 -17.27
N ARG A 38 -1.46 -15.00 -17.16
CA ARG A 38 -2.38 -15.88 -16.42
C ARG A 38 -2.41 -15.53 -14.93
N ALA A 39 -1.24 -15.32 -14.32
CA ALA A 39 -1.15 -14.96 -12.91
C ALA A 39 -1.80 -13.60 -12.61
N ILE A 40 -1.61 -12.60 -13.47
CA ILE A 40 -2.26 -11.29 -13.35
C ILE A 40 -3.78 -11.41 -13.51
N THR A 41 -4.24 -12.14 -14.54
CA THR A 41 -5.68 -12.36 -14.78
C THR A 41 -6.34 -13.09 -13.60
N ALA A 42 -5.66 -14.09 -13.03
CA ALA A 42 -6.11 -14.81 -11.84
C ALA A 42 -5.93 -14.02 -10.53
N LYS A 43 -5.34 -12.81 -10.59
CA LYS A 43 -4.98 -11.98 -9.41
C LYS A 43 -4.14 -12.75 -8.38
N SER A 44 -3.31 -13.67 -8.86
CA SER A 44 -2.51 -14.57 -8.03
C SER A 44 -1.10 -14.02 -7.86
N ALA A 45 -0.89 -13.28 -6.76
CA ALA A 45 0.43 -12.74 -6.42
C ALA A 45 1.49 -13.84 -6.24
N GLY A 46 1.11 -15.00 -5.67
CA GLY A 46 2.03 -16.13 -5.48
C GLY A 46 2.51 -16.71 -6.81
N GLN A 47 1.58 -17.01 -7.73
CA GLN A 47 1.95 -17.49 -9.07
C GLN A 47 2.75 -16.43 -9.85
N LEU A 48 2.44 -15.15 -9.66
CA LEU A 48 3.21 -14.09 -10.31
C LEU A 48 4.63 -14.01 -9.76
N ALA A 49 4.81 -14.17 -8.44
CA ALA A 49 6.13 -14.18 -7.81
C ALA A 49 7.00 -15.34 -8.31
N GLU A 50 6.44 -16.53 -8.49
CA GLU A 50 7.14 -17.70 -9.05
C GLU A 50 7.69 -17.43 -10.48
N THR A 51 7.06 -16.54 -11.24
CA THR A 51 7.51 -16.18 -12.59
C THR A 51 8.56 -15.06 -12.64
N ILE A 52 8.90 -14.47 -11.50
CA ILE A 52 9.89 -13.37 -11.39
C ILE A 52 11.15 -13.92 -10.73
N ALA A 53 12.16 -14.24 -11.54
CA ALA A 53 13.39 -14.88 -11.09
C ALA A 53 14.19 -14.07 -10.05
N ASP A 54 14.17 -12.74 -10.15
CA ASP A 54 14.95 -11.83 -9.29
C ASP A 54 14.06 -11.03 -8.34
N LEU A 55 12.95 -11.61 -7.85
CA LEU A 55 12.10 -10.91 -6.89
C LEU A 55 12.82 -10.83 -5.52
N PRO A 56 13.19 -9.63 -5.04
CA PRO A 56 13.83 -9.51 -3.72
C PRO A 56 12.85 -9.93 -2.63
N GLU A 57 13.32 -10.70 -1.67
CA GLU A 57 12.56 -11.04 -0.47
C GLU A 57 12.45 -9.77 0.41
N LEU A 58 11.31 -9.08 0.29
CA LEU A 58 11.01 -7.91 1.11
C LEU A 58 10.61 -8.36 2.51
N MET A 59 11.59 -8.45 3.41
CA MET A 59 11.31 -8.57 4.84
C MET A 59 10.94 -7.19 5.40
N ALA A 60 9.65 -6.93 5.53
CA ALA A 60 9.16 -5.74 6.22
C ALA A 60 9.28 -5.95 7.74
N PHE A 61 10.32 -5.37 8.34
CA PHE A 61 10.41 -5.27 9.80
C PHE A 61 9.57 -4.09 10.27
N SER A 62 8.37 -4.37 10.79
CA SER A 62 7.66 -3.36 11.57
C SER A 62 8.44 -3.15 12.87
N GLN A 63 8.93 -1.94 13.11
CA GLN A 63 9.43 -1.58 14.43
C GLN A 63 8.23 -1.64 15.39
N VAL A 64 8.18 -2.67 16.23
CA VAL A 64 7.28 -2.68 17.39
C VAL A 64 7.96 -1.77 18.40
N LEU A 65 7.50 -0.53 18.48
CA LEU A 65 7.89 0.33 19.58
C LEU A 65 7.25 -0.26 20.85
N PRO A 66 8.00 -0.42 21.95
CA PRO A 66 7.38 -0.73 23.22
C PRO A 66 6.34 0.34 23.52
N ALA A 67 5.14 -0.07 23.96
CA ALA A 67 4.25 0.88 24.59
C ALA A 67 4.99 1.41 25.81
N ASP A 68 5.16 2.73 25.91
CA ASP A 68 5.55 3.36 27.16
C ASP A 68 4.56 2.86 28.20
N GLU A 69 5.02 2.04 29.16
CA GLU A 69 4.19 1.56 30.25
C GLU A 69 3.55 2.78 30.90
N ASP A 70 2.23 2.88 30.80
CA ASP A 70 1.44 3.98 31.36
C ASP A 70 1.90 4.25 32.79
N ALA A 71 2.56 5.39 33.00
CA ALA A 71 2.72 5.93 34.34
C ALA A 71 1.31 6.04 34.95
N PRO A 72 1.11 5.67 36.22
CA PRO A 72 -0.21 5.73 36.84
C PRO A 72 -0.78 7.14 36.68
N ILE A 73 -1.94 7.25 36.05
CA ILE A 73 -2.75 8.47 36.07
C ILE A 73 -3.24 8.60 37.51
N GLU A 74 -2.63 9.50 38.29
CA GLU A 74 -3.19 9.94 39.56
C GLU A 74 -4.40 10.85 39.25
N ASP A 75 -5.59 10.29 39.44
CA ASP A 75 -6.85 11.01 39.47
C ASP A 75 -6.88 11.97 40.67
N GLU A 76 -6.77 13.28 40.44
CA GLU A 76 -7.30 14.31 41.35
C GLU A 76 -8.12 15.37 40.57
N GLN A 77 -9.43 15.13 40.56
CA GLN A 77 -10.64 15.98 40.53
C GLN A 77 -10.61 17.48 40.11
N GLU A 78 -11.58 17.84 39.24
CA GLU A 78 -12.55 18.99 39.23
C GLU A 78 -12.04 20.43 39.57
N ASP A 79 -12.42 21.55 38.95
CA ASP A 79 -13.45 22.02 38.01
C ASP A 79 -13.08 23.48 37.56
N ASP A 80 -13.83 24.01 36.59
CA ASP A 80 -14.12 25.44 36.33
C ASP A 80 -13.39 26.20 35.18
N ASN A 81 -14.00 26.06 34.00
CA ASN A 81 -14.40 27.12 33.04
C ASN A 81 -13.49 28.36 32.86
N SER A 82 -12.86 28.47 31.68
CA SER A 82 -12.80 29.75 30.97
C SER A 82 -12.48 29.55 29.49
N ALA A 83 -13.45 29.88 28.65
CA ALA A 83 -13.25 30.05 27.22
C ALA A 83 -12.16 31.10 26.96
N SER A 84 -11.04 30.68 26.38
CA SER A 84 -10.14 31.58 25.64
C SER A 84 -9.44 30.82 24.53
N SER A 85 -10.04 30.96 23.35
CA SER A 85 -9.40 30.93 22.06
C SER A 85 -7.89 31.21 22.10
N LYS A 86 -7.07 30.21 21.79
CA LYS A 86 -5.75 30.43 21.20
C LYS A 86 -5.62 29.59 19.94
N LEU A 87 -5.92 30.31 18.87
CA LEU A 87 -5.56 30.04 17.50
C LEU A 87 -4.08 29.62 17.38
N LEU A 88 -3.84 28.67 16.48
CA LEU A 88 -2.79 28.66 15.47
C LEU A 88 -1.62 29.65 15.67
N ALA A 89 -0.40 29.09 15.75
CA ALA A 89 0.79 29.49 14.98
C ALA A 89 2.09 29.49 15.82
N SER A 90 3.01 28.62 15.42
CA SER A 90 4.46 28.88 15.37
C SER A 90 5.04 27.81 14.41
N SER A 91 5.24 28.06 13.10
CA SER A 91 6.38 28.79 12.48
C SER A 91 7.73 28.36 13.09
N PHE A 92 8.70 27.82 12.33
CA PHE A 92 9.22 28.21 11.02
C PHE A 92 9.67 27.00 10.17
#